data_AF-A0A951TIV9-F1
#
_entry.id   AF-A0A951TIV9-F1
#
_cell.length_a   1.000
_cell.length_b   1.000
_cell.length_c   1.000
_cell.angle_alpha   90.00
_cell.angle_beta   90.00
_cell.angle_gamma   90.00
#
_symmetry.space_group_name_H-M   'P 1'
#
loop_
_entity.id
_entity.type
_entity.pdbx_description
1 polymer ?
#
loop_
_entity_poly.entity_id
_entity_poly.type
_entity_poly.pdbx_seq_one_letter_code
_entity_poly.pdbx_strand_id
1 'polypeptide(L)'
;DRVAHGGEGQVDAAAHGAPIRAARSGRVVWAGWKPAYGKTVIVDNGNGVSTLYGHASHVGVRPGQPVRAGQLIGSVGSTGASTGAHLHFEVRKNGRPVNPSGFLRGR
;
A
#
# COMPACT_ATOMS: atom_id res chain seq x y z
N ASP A 1 0.16 2.00 -24.81
CA ASP A 1 1.31 2.31 -23.98
C ASP A 1 1.18 1.58 -22.64
N ARG A 2 1.70 0.35 -22.55
CA ARG A 2 1.59 -0.50 -21.35
C ARG A 2 2.98 -0.58 -20.72
N VAL A 3 3.22 0.27 -19.72
CA VAL A 3 4.44 0.18 -18.91
C VAL A 3 4.13 -0.72 -17.71
N ALA A 4 4.73 -1.91 -17.70
CA ALA A 4 4.74 -2.80 -16.55
C ALA A 4 5.63 -2.18 -15.45
N HIS A 5 5.02 -1.57 -14.43
CA HIS A 5 5.72 -0.99 -13.30
C HIS A 5 6.04 -2.09 -12.26
N GLY A 6 7.23 -2.65 -12.38
CA GLY A 6 7.75 -3.65 -11.44
C GLY A 6 7.89 -3.10 -10.02
N GLY A 7 7.13 -3.67 -9.08
CA GLY A 7 7.04 -3.29 -7.67
C GLY A 7 5.61 -3.18 -7.14
N GLU A 8 4.63 -3.15 -8.05
CA GLU A 8 3.20 -3.09 -7.73
C GLU A 8 2.67 -4.51 -7.51
N GLY A 9 2.51 -4.90 -6.25
CA GLY A 9 1.82 -6.13 -5.90
C GLY A 9 0.32 -5.87 -5.99
N GLN A 10 -0.30 -6.20 -7.12
CA GLN A 10 -1.75 -6.38 -7.17
C GLN A 10 -2.06 -7.68 -6.42
N VAL A 11 -2.60 -7.57 -5.20
CA VAL A 11 -3.18 -8.75 -4.53
C VAL A 11 -4.56 -8.99 -5.17
N ASP A 12 -4.63 -10.03 -5.99
CA ASP A 12 -5.81 -10.39 -6.76
C ASP A 12 -7.05 -10.60 -5.86
N ALA A 13 -8.15 -9.91 -6.24
CA ALA A 13 -9.52 -10.06 -5.75
C ALA A 13 -9.74 -10.04 -4.22
N ALA A 14 -9.22 -9.03 -3.51
CA ALA A 14 -9.83 -8.68 -2.24
C ALA A 14 -11.24 -8.10 -2.48
N ALA A 15 -12.28 -8.76 -1.98
CA ALA A 15 -13.65 -8.25 -2.06
C ALA A 15 -13.71 -6.79 -1.57
N HIS A 16 -14.51 -5.95 -2.23
CA HIS A 16 -14.72 -4.58 -1.76
C HIS A 16 -15.09 -4.58 -0.27
N GLY A 17 -14.42 -3.76 0.54
CA GLY A 17 -14.60 -3.73 1.99
C GLY A 17 -13.70 -4.67 2.78
N ALA A 18 -12.95 -5.57 2.13
CA ALA A 18 -12.00 -6.46 2.81
C ALA A 18 -11.01 -5.67 3.68
N PRO A 19 -10.60 -6.20 4.85
CA PRO A 19 -9.74 -5.48 5.77
C PRO A 19 -8.33 -5.28 5.20
N ILE A 20 -7.86 -4.03 5.17
CA ILE A 20 -6.45 -3.71 4.91
C ILE A 20 -5.72 -3.69 6.25
N ARG A 21 -4.70 -4.54 6.38
CA ARG A 21 -3.86 -4.62 7.59
C ARG A 21 -2.45 -4.13 7.31
N ALA A 22 -1.83 -3.48 8.30
CA ALA A 22 -0.45 -3.06 8.20
C ALA A 22 0.48 -4.28 8.08
N ALA A 23 1.26 -4.35 7.01
CA ALA A 23 2.23 -5.42 6.77
C ALA A 23 3.36 -5.42 7.82
N ARG A 24 3.72 -4.25 8.36
CA ARG A 24 4.76 -4.10 9.38
C ARG A 24 4.42 -2.94 10.33
N SER A 25 4.87 -3.04 11.57
CA SER A 25 4.76 -1.96 12.56
C SER A 25 5.48 -0.70 12.08
N GLY A 26 4.99 0.47 12.49
CA GLY A 26 5.54 1.74 12.04
C GLY A 26 4.70 2.94 12.45
N ARG A 27 4.93 4.06 11.78
CA ARG A 27 4.15 5.29 11.95
C ARG A 27 3.50 5.68 10.62
N VAL A 28 2.23 6.03 10.65
CA VAL A 28 1.52 6.54 9.47
C VAL A 28 2.12 7.90 9.11
N VAL A 29 2.64 8.02 7.89
CA VAL A 29 3.19 9.27 7.35
C VAL A 29 2.24 9.92 6.34
N TRP A 30 1.28 9.16 5.81
CA TRP A 30 0.20 9.67 4.96
C TRP A 30 -1.07 8.87 5.18
N ALA A 31 -2.20 9.56 5.23
CA ALA A 31 -3.53 8.97 5.22
C ALA A 31 -4.51 9.97 4.58
N GLY A 32 -5.02 9.66 3.40
CA GLY A 32 -5.89 10.56 2.66
C GLY A 32 -5.89 10.32 1.15
N TRP A 33 -6.47 11.25 0.40
CA TRP A 33 -6.53 11.17 -1.06
C TRP A 33 -5.17 11.49 -1.68
N LYS A 34 -4.68 10.61 -2.57
CA LYS A 34 -3.48 10.82 -3.35
C LYS A 34 -3.82 10.63 -4.84
N PRO A 35 -3.40 11.54 -5.74
CA PRO A 35 -3.64 11.39 -7.18
C PRO A 35 -3.16 10.02 -7.69
N ALA A 36 -3.91 9.43 -8.63
CA ALA A 36 -3.81 8.05 -9.14
C ALA A 36 -4.11 6.95 -8.10
N TYR A 37 -3.59 7.04 -6.88
CA TYR A 37 -3.74 6.00 -5.85
C TYR A 37 -5.09 6.01 -5.12
N GLY A 38 -5.88 7.10 -5.22
CA GLY A 38 -7.13 7.24 -4.49
C GLY A 38 -6.90 7.38 -2.99
N LYS A 39 -7.77 6.81 -2.15
CA LYS A 39 -7.54 6.80 -0.70
C LYS A 39 -6.36 5.90 -0.38
N THR A 40 -5.35 6.50 0.24
CA THR A 40 -4.03 5.90 0.42
C THR A 40 -3.60 6.00 1.87
N VAL A 41 -2.96 4.95 2.37
CA VAL A 41 -2.19 4.95 3.61
C VAL A 41 -0.72 4.68 3.30
N ILE A 42 0.19 5.45 3.89
CA ILE A 42 1.63 5.18 3.84
C ILE A 42 2.13 5.04 5.28
N VAL A 43 2.81 3.93 5.56
CA VAL A 43 3.41 3.64 6.87
C VAL A 43 4.92 3.67 6.71
N ASP A 44 5.60 4.54 7.45
CA ASP A 44 7.04 4.45 7.65
C ASP A 44 7.34 3.33 8.65
N ASN A 45 8.06 2.32 8.16
CA ASN A 45 8.45 1.14 8.93
C ASN A 45 9.87 1.29 9.52
N GLY A 46 10.52 2.44 9.33
CA GLY A 46 11.89 2.70 9.77
C GLY A 46 12.94 2.15 8.80
N ASN A 47 14.21 2.53 9.04
CA ASN A 47 15.36 2.15 8.21
C ASN A 47 15.21 2.53 6.72
N GLY A 48 14.50 3.64 6.46
CA GLY A 48 14.19 4.11 5.11
C GLY A 48 13.18 3.23 4.36
N VAL A 49 12.51 2.29 5.03
CA VAL A 49 11.49 1.42 4.42
C VAL A 49 10.10 1.93 4.75
N SER A 50 9.25 2.04 3.75
CA SER A 50 7.82 2.34 3.93
C SER A 50 6.94 1.40 3.11
N THR A 51 5.69 1.25 3.55
CA THR A 51 4.66 0.51 2.83
C THR A 51 3.52 1.44 2.42
N LEU A 52 3.03 1.26 1.20
CA LEU A 52 1.89 2.01 0.65
C LEU A 52 0.71 1.06 0.42
N TYR A 53 -0.48 1.52 0.78
CA TYR A 53 -1.75 0.83 0.62
C TYR A 53 -2.70 1.78 -0.13
N GLY A 54 -2.95 1.52 -1.42
CA GLY A 54 -3.77 2.36 -2.30
C GLY A 54 -5.14 1.77 -2.60
N HIS A 55 -5.93 2.54 -3.34
CA HIS A 55 -7.30 2.24 -3.80
C HIS A 55 -8.31 1.92 -2.70
N ALA A 56 -8.05 2.35 -1.46
CA ALA A 56 -8.93 2.02 -0.34
C ALA A 56 -10.35 2.62 -0.52
N SER A 57 -11.36 1.93 0.00
CA SER A 57 -12.72 2.49 0.14
C SER A 57 -12.83 3.34 1.41
N HIS A 58 -12.08 2.98 2.44
CA HIS A 58 -12.03 3.67 3.74
C HIS A 58 -10.61 3.65 4.32
N VAL A 59 -10.26 4.72 5.04
CA VAL A 59 -9.00 4.86 5.78
C VAL A 59 -9.34 5.07 7.25
N GLY A 60 -8.88 4.16 8.11
CA GLY A 60 -9.19 4.13 9.54
C GLY A 60 -8.06 4.68 10.43
N VAL A 61 -7.06 5.33 9.84
CA VAL A 61 -5.88 5.86 10.54
C VAL A 61 -5.56 7.27 10.08
N ARG A 62 -4.75 7.99 10.86
CA ARG A 62 -4.34 9.38 10.56
C ARG A 62 -2.82 9.55 10.56
N PRO A 63 -2.27 10.57 9.85
CA PRO A 63 -0.85 10.88 9.93
C PRO A 63 -0.38 11.05 11.38
N GLY A 64 0.82 10.56 11.68
CA GLY A 64 1.39 10.54 13.02
C GLY A 64 0.93 9.37 13.89
N GLN A 65 -0.08 8.59 13.51
CA GLN A 65 -0.54 7.46 14.32
C GLN A 65 0.47 6.28 14.29
N PRO A 66 0.85 5.71 15.44
CA PRO A 66 1.59 4.45 15.48
C PRO A 66 0.68 3.28 15.10
N VAL A 67 1.21 2.33 14.34
CA VAL A 67 0.50 1.11 13.93
C VAL A 67 1.36 -0.13 14.19
N ARG A 68 0.72 -1.24 14.54
CA ARG A 68 1.36 -2.55 14.71
C ARG A 68 1.18 -3.41 13.46
N ALA A 69 2.10 -4.34 13.22
CA ALA A 69 1.91 -5.37 12.21
C ALA A 69 0.58 -6.11 12.46
N GLY A 70 -0.20 -6.33 11.39
CA GLY A 70 -1.54 -6.92 11.44
C GLY A 70 -2.66 -5.98 11.89
N GLN A 71 -2.37 -4.76 12.33
CA GLN A 71 -3.39 -3.79 12.74
C GLN A 71 -4.24 -3.37 11.53
N LEU A 72 -5.56 -3.29 11.72
CA LEU A 72 -6.48 -2.76 10.72
C LEU A 72 -6.19 -1.27 10.46
N ILE A 73 -6.00 -0.91 9.19
CA ILE A 73 -5.69 0.46 8.77
C ILE A 73 -6.69 1.04 7.75
N GLY A 74 -7.56 0.21 7.19
CA GLY A 74 -8.58 0.61 6.23
C GLY A 74 -9.30 -0.57 5.61
N SER A 75 -9.99 -0.31 4.51
CA SER A 75 -10.75 -1.31 3.76
C SER A 75 -10.50 -1.19 2.26
N VAL A 76 -10.44 -2.33 1.56
CA VAL A 76 -10.23 -2.40 0.12
C VAL A 76 -11.37 -1.71 -0.63
N GLY A 77 -11.05 -1.04 -1.73
CA GLY A 77 -12.01 -0.34 -2.57
C GLY A 77 -11.55 -0.29 -4.02
N SER A 78 -12.09 0.69 -4.74
CA SER A 78 -11.75 0.96 -6.15
C SER A 78 -11.61 2.47 -6.39
N THR A 79 -10.98 3.19 -5.45
CA THR A 79 -10.81 4.65 -5.56
C THR A 79 -9.55 5.04 -6.33
N GLY A 80 -9.56 6.21 -6.97
CA GLY A 80 -8.44 6.64 -7.82
C GLY A 80 -8.49 6.00 -9.21
N ALA A 81 -7.34 5.80 -9.81
CA ALA A 81 -7.20 5.11 -11.09
C ALA A 81 -7.20 3.59 -10.85
N SER A 82 -8.38 3.01 -10.71
CA SER A 82 -8.57 1.56 -10.53
C SER A 82 -9.68 1.06 -11.44
N THR A 83 -9.45 -0.09 -12.09
CA THR A 83 -10.42 -0.74 -12.99
C THR A 83 -11.36 -1.71 -12.28
N GLY A 84 -11.17 -1.93 -10.98
CA GLY A 84 -11.98 -2.83 -10.15
C GLY A 84 -11.46 -2.94 -8.72
N ALA A 85 -12.25 -3.48 -7.80
CA ALA A 85 -11.86 -3.55 -6.39
C ALA A 85 -10.60 -4.43 -6.19
N HIS A 86 -9.52 -3.82 -5.73
CA HIS A 86 -8.26 -4.49 -5.37
C HIS A 86 -7.45 -3.62 -4.41
N LEU A 87 -6.48 -4.22 -3.73
CA LEU A 87 -5.50 -3.49 -2.92
C LEU A 87 -4.22 -3.28 -3.74
N HIS A 88 -3.86 -2.01 -3.93
CA HIS A 88 -2.55 -1.64 -4.44
C HIS A 88 -1.55 -1.61 -3.30
N PHE A 89 -0.57 -2.52 -3.32
CA PHE A 89 0.45 -2.62 -2.28
C PHE A 89 1.84 -2.37 -2.85
N GLU A 90 2.60 -1.52 -2.18
CA GLU A 90 4.01 -1.30 -2.49
C GLU A 90 4.88 -1.36 -1.23
N VAL A 91 6.08 -1.88 -1.38
CA VAL A 91 7.20 -1.64 -0.47
C VAL A 91 8.11 -0.62 -1.12
N ARG A 92 8.50 0.41 -0.38
CA ARG A 92 9.39 1.48 -0.83
C ARG A 92 10.65 1.52 0.04
N LYS A 93 11.80 1.75 -0.59
CA LYS A 93 13.07 2.03 0.09
C LYS A 93 13.55 3.41 -0.32
N ASN A 94 13.81 4.28 0.66
CA ASN A 94 14.18 5.68 0.47
C ASN A 94 13.21 6.41 -0.49
N GLY A 95 11.91 6.15 -0.34
CA GLY A 95 10.85 6.78 -1.13
C GLY A 95 10.62 6.18 -2.53
N ARG A 96 11.45 5.24 -2.99
CA ARG A 96 11.32 4.58 -4.30
C ARG A 96 10.67 3.20 -4.17
N PRO A 97 9.67 2.85 -4.99
CA PRO A 97 9.15 1.48 -5.05
C PRO A 97 10.27 0.49 -5.33
N VAL A 98 10.29 -0.62 -4.59
CA VAL A 98 11.28 -1.68 -4.77
C VAL A 98 10.64 -2.85 -5.49
N ASN A 99 11.21 -3.27 -6.61
CA ASN A 99 10.76 -4.46 -7.32
C ASN A 99 11.26 -5.72 -6.58
N PRO A 100 10.38 -6.66 -6.19
CA PRO A 100 10.82 -7.92 -5.57
C PRO A 100 11.62 -8.83 -6.52
N SER A 101 11.67 -8.56 -7.83
CA SER A 101 12.40 -9.39 -8.81
C SER A 101 13.93 -9.44 -8.62
N GLY A 102 14.50 -8.52 -7.83
CA GLY A 102 15.92 -8.55 -7.46
C GLY A 102 16.31 -9.65 -6.46
N PHE A 103 15.34 -10.32 -5.83
CA PHE A 103 15.57 -11.41 -4.88
C PHE A 103 15.35 -12.82 -5.47
N LEU A 104 14.91 -12.95 -6.73
CA LEU A 104 14.57 -14.23 -7.35
C LEU A 104 15.50 -14.68 -8.50
N ARG A 105 16.70 -14.12 -8.60
CA ARG A 105 17.79 -14.69 -9.44
C ARG A 105 19.13 -14.57 -8.72
N GLY A 106 19.24 -15.32 -7.63
CA GLY A 106 20.52 -15.65 -7.00
C GLY A 106 20.69 -17.16 -6.99
N ARG A 107 20.97 -17.74 -8.16
CA ARG A 107 21.63 -19.02 -8.30
C ARG A 107 22.53 -18.99 -9.51
#